data_AF-A0A6J1QVI9-F1
#
_entry.id   AF-A0A6J1QVI9-F1
#
_cell.length_a   1.000
_cell.length_b   1.000
_cell.length_c   1.000
_cell.angle_alpha   90.00
_cell.angle_beta   90.00
_cell.angle_gamma   90.00
#
_symmetry.space_group_name_H-M   'P 1'
#
loop_
_entity.id
_entity.type
_entity.pdbx_description
1 polymer ?
#
loop_
_entity_poly.entity_id
_entity_poly.type
_entity_poly.pdbx_seq_one_letter_code
_entity_poly.pdbx_strand_id
1 'polypeptide(L)'
;MIYTTCTAVIVRHNHQSSSLHPSSHASRRRHKDANVAAMRDILQKISSGDSNTEDDSKLVEIIKEAVVRTAEEIKTPTGSIEAAAKKAQILVSELTSAYTNAIYNAKSPEDGRENFVRFQTTVQAIVEFIKNGQFLA
;
A
#
# COMPACT_ATOMS: atom_id res chain seq x y z
N MET A 1 -11.51 14.22 -30.04
CA MET A 1 -12.57 14.33 -29.02
C MET A 1 -13.65 13.34 -29.40
N ILE A 2 -13.81 12.28 -28.60
CA ILE A 2 -14.83 11.26 -28.85
C ILE A 2 -15.62 11.13 -27.55
N TYR A 3 -16.87 11.55 -27.60
CA TYR A 3 -17.84 11.40 -26.52
C TYR A 3 -18.20 9.92 -26.38
N THR A 4 -18.18 9.39 -25.16
CA THR A 4 -18.76 8.08 -24.88
C THR A 4 -19.93 8.25 -23.92
N THR A 5 -21.12 8.09 -24.49
CA THR A 5 -22.42 8.04 -23.84
C THR A 5 -22.52 6.82 -22.94
N CYS A 6 -22.87 7.03 -21.67
CA CYS A 6 -23.24 5.98 -20.73
C CYS A 6 -24.76 5.78 -20.76
N THR A 7 -25.23 4.65 -21.30
CA THR A 7 -26.55 4.12 -20.92
C THR A 7 -26.60 2.60 -21.11
N ALA A 8 -26.84 1.86 -20.02
CA ALA A 8 -27.66 0.65 -20.05
C ALA A 8 -28.20 0.39 -18.63
N VAL A 9 -29.52 0.56 -18.48
CA VAL A 9 -30.32 0.14 -17.33
C VAL A 9 -30.89 -1.24 -17.62
N ILE A 10 -30.76 -2.20 -16.69
CA ILE A 10 -31.71 -3.33 -16.55
C ILE A 10 -31.95 -3.60 -15.05
N VAL A 11 -33.22 -3.51 -14.66
CA VAL A 11 -33.80 -3.90 -13.36
C VAL A 11 -34.25 -5.36 -13.44
N ARG A 12 -33.96 -6.18 -12.41
CA ARG A 12 -34.90 -7.22 -11.93
C ARG A 12 -34.74 -7.44 -10.43
N HIS A 13 -35.85 -7.22 -9.71
CA HIS A 13 -36.10 -7.74 -8.37
C HIS A 13 -36.07 -9.27 -8.38
N ASN A 14 -35.40 -9.89 -7.41
CA ASN A 14 -35.78 -11.21 -6.94
C ASN A 14 -35.61 -11.29 -5.42
N HIS A 15 -36.69 -11.67 -4.74
CA HIS A 15 -36.79 -11.82 -3.30
C HIS A 15 -36.51 -13.28 -2.96
N GLN A 16 -35.37 -13.58 -2.33
CA GLN A 16 -35.18 -14.89 -1.68
C GLN A 16 -34.33 -14.71 -0.42
N SER A 17 -35.01 -14.70 0.73
CA SER A 17 -34.38 -14.82 2.04
C SER A 17 -33.88 -16.25 2.22
N SER A 18 -32.57 -16.42 2.37
CA SER A 18 -31.96 -17.55 3.09
C SER A 18 -30.56 -17.14 3.56
N SER A 19 -30.35 -17.31 4.85
CA SER A 19 -29.24 -16.86 5.68
C SER A 19 -27.87 -17.39 5.25
N LEU A 20 -26.92 -16.51 4.90
CA LEU A 20 -25.48 -16.83 4.82
C LEU A 20 -24.62 -15.60 5.19
N HIS A 21 -24.04 -15.64 6.38
CA HIS A 21 -22.91 -14.87 6.94
C HIS A 21 -22.50 -13.51 6.30
N PRO A 22 -22.73 -12.36 6.97
CA PRO A 22 -22.01 -11.11 6.71
C PRO A 22 -20.80 -11.02 7.65
N SER A 23 -19.62 -11.48 7.25
CA SER A 23 -18.41 -11.22 8.08
C SER A 23 -17.11 -11.08 7.30
N SER A 24 -16.93 -11.72 6.15
CA SER A 24 -15.64 -11.65 5.43
C SER A 24 -15.42 -10.34 4.67
N HIS A 25 -16.42 -9.85 3.93
CA HIS A 25 -16.28 -8.65 3.09
C HIS A 25 -16.25 -7.34 3.90
N ALA A 26 -17.03 -7.25 4.99
CA ALA A 26 -17.01 -6.09 5.88
C ALA A 26 -15.71 -6.01 6.68
N SER A 27 -15.19 -7.16 7.13
CA SER A 27 -13.89 -7.25 7.81
C SER A 27 -12.74 -6.88 6.86
N ARG A 28 -12.71 -7.43 5.63
CA ARG A 28 -11.69 -7.07 4.62
C ARG A 28 -11.65 -5.59 4.27
N ARG A 29 -12.81 -4.93 4.12
CA ARG A 29 -12.86 -3.48 3.85
C ARG A 29 -12.34 -2.67 5.02
N ARG A 30 -12.74 -3.00 6.26
CA ARG A 30 -12.23 -2.33 7.48
C ARG A 30 -10.73 -2.48 7.64
N HIS A 31 -10.18 -3.67 7.37
CA HIS A 31 -8.72 -3.89 7.38
C HIS A 31 -7.99 -3.09 6.29
N LYS A 32 -8.55 -2.96 5.09
CA LYS A 32 -7.98 -2.13 4.02
C LYS A 32 -7.91 -0.65 4.42
N ASP A 33 -8.98 -0.13 5.00
CA ASP A 33 -9.07 1.26 5.42
C ASP A 33 -8.13 1.54 6.60
N ALA A 34 -8.00 0.59 7.53
CA ALA A 34 -7.05 0.66 8.64
C ALA A 34 -5.58 0.66 8.16
N ASN A 35 -5.22 -0.21 7.20
CA ASN A 35 -3.86 -0.25 6.66
C ASN A 35 -3.50 1.04 5.90
N VAL A 36 -4.45 1.62 5.15
CA VAL A 36 -4.21 2.90 4.46
C VAL A 36 -4.02 4.04 5.46
N ALA A 37 -4.81 4.08 6.53
CA ALA A 37 -4.66 5.07 7.59
C ALA A 37 -3.32 4.92 8.33
N ALA A 38 -2.97 3.69 8.71
CA ALA A 38 -1.71 3.39 9.40
C ALA A 38 -0.48 3.73 8.53
N MET A 39 -0.51 3.41 7.24
CA MET A 39 0.55 3.77 6.31
C MET A 39 0.72 5.29 6.19
N ARG A 40 -0.38 6.03 6.08
CA ARG A 40 -0.34 7.51 6.02
C ARG A 40 0.21 8.10 7.31
N ASP A 41 -0.20 7.59 8.47
CA ASP A 41 0.30 8.02 9.78
C ASP A 41 1.82 7.81 9.90
N ILE A 42 2.31 6.63 9.50
CA ILE A 42 3.75 6.33 9.52
C ILE A 42 4.52 7.24 8.56
N LEU A 43 4.04 7.41 7.32
CA LEU A 43 4.68 8.31 6.35
C LEU A 43 4.73 9.75 6.84
N GLN A 44 3.67 10.21 7.53
CA GLN A 44 3.63 11.53 8.16
C GLN A 44 4.71 11.64 9.25
N LYS A 45 4.83 10.65 10.14
CA LYS A 45 5.88 10.59 11.18
C LYS A 45 7.29 10.55 10.61
N ILE A 46 7.49 9.82 9.50
CA ILE A 46 8.77 9.83 8.80
C ILE A 46 9.05 11.23 8.29
N SER A 47 8.10 11.84 7.58
CA SER A 47 8.28 13.18 7.01
C SER A 47 8.51 14.27 8.05
N SER A 48 8.00 14.13 9.28
CA SER A 48 8.24 15.08 10.38
C SER A 48 9.53 14.79 11.16
N GLY A 49 10.17 13.65 10.93
CA GLY A 49 11.35 13.21 11.68
C GLY A 49 11.03 12.58 13.05
N ASP A 50 9.75 12.32 13.35
CA ASP A 50 9.30 11.74 14.63
C ASP A 50 9.20 10.21 14.60
N SER A 51 9.45 9.59 13.43
CA SER A 51 9.41 8.13 13.27
C SER A 51 10.62 7.41 13.85
N ASN A 52 10.46 6.13 14.15
CA ASN A 52 11.54 5.23 14.58
C ASN A 52 11.64 3.95 13.72
N THR A 53 12.58 3.07 14.06
CA THR A 53 12.82 1.81 13.33
C THR A 53 11.66 0.81 13.39
N GLU A 54 10.81 0.89 14.42
CA GLU A 54 9.59 0.08 14.52
C GLU A 54 8.54 0.55 13.52
N ASP A 55 8.41 1.87 13.34
CA ASP A 55 7.56 2.46 12.30
C ASP A 55 8.02 2.02 10.90
N ASP A 56 9.33 2.01 10.64
CA ASP A 56 9.90 1.53 9.38
C ASP A 56 9.53 0.06 9.11
N SER A 57 9.65 -0.79 10.14
CA SER A 57 9.34 -2.22 10.04
C SER A 57 7.86 -2.45 9.76
N LYS A 58 6.97 -1.76 10.50
CA LYS A 58 5.51 -1.79 10.26
C LYS A 58 5.15 -1.30 8.86
N LEU A 59 5.84 -0.28 8.37
CA LEU A 59 5.60 0.23 7.02
C LEU A 59 5.94 -0.81 5.95
N VAL A 60 7.05 -1.54 6.12
CA VAL A 60 7.41 -2.65 5.22
C VAL A 60 6.32 -3.72 5.21
N GLU A 61 5.78 -4.11 6.37
CA GLU A 61 4.70 -5.08 6.48
C GLU A 61 3.42 -4.62 5.77
N ILE A 62 2.99 -3.39 6.04
CA ILE A 62 1.78 -2.81 5.41
C ILE A 62 1.94 -2.72 3.88
N ILE A 63 3.13 -2.36 3.40
CA ILE A 63 3.43 -2.31 1.96
C ILE A 63 3.37 -3.70 1.35
N LYS A 64 3.99 -4.71 1.98
CA LYS A 64 3.93 -6.10 1.52
C LYS A 64 2.49 -6.60 1.40
N GLU A 65 1.69 -6.42 2.45
CA GLU A 65 0.27 -6.78 2.45
C GLU A 65 -0.53 -6.06 1.36
N ALA A 66 -0.26 -4.77 1.16
CA ALA A 66 -0.94 -3.99 0.14
C ALA A 66 -0.62 -4.50 -1.27
N VAL A 67 0.62 -4.88 -1.52
CA VAL A 67 1.07 -5.43 -2.81
C VAL A 67 0.47 -6.82 -3.06
N VAL A 68 0.54 -7.74 -2.09
CA VAL A 68 -0.07 -9.09 -2.19
C VAL A 68 -1.56 -8.99 -2.46
N ARG A 69 -2.28 -8.19 -1.66
CA ARG A 69 -3.72 -8.02 -1.83
C ARG A 69 -4.09 -7.45 -3.19
N THR A 70 -3.31 -6.49 -3.71
CA THR A 70 -3.54 -5.96 -5.05
C THR A 70 -3.32 -7.02 -6.13
N ALA A 71 -2.35 -7.92 -5.96
CA ALA A 71 -2.20 -9.07 -6.85
C ALA A 71 -3.42 -10.01 -6.77
N GLU A 72 -3.87 -10.38 -5.57
CA GLU A 72 -5.00 -11.29 -5.35
C GLU A 72 -6.35 -10.75 -5.89
N GLU A 73 -6.54 -9.44 -5.92
CA GLU A 73 -7.77 -8.81 -6.43
C GLU A 73 -7.92 -8.99 -7.97
N ILE A 74 -6.84 -9.30 -8.68
CA ILE A 74 -6.85 -9.48 -10.14
C ILE A 74 -6.86 -10.97 -10.50
N LYS A 75 -7.79 -11.36 -11.38
CA LYS A 75 -8.02 -12.77 -11.73
C LYS A 75 -7.08 -13.33 -12.80
N THR A 76 -6.23 -12.50 -13.40
CA THR A 76 -5.29 -12.92 -14.44
C THR A 76 -3.85 -12.83 -13.92
N PRO A 77 -2.99 -13.82 -14.18
CA PRO A 77 -1.60 -13.80 -13.70
C PRO A 77 -0.84 -12.54 -14.12
N THR A 78 -0.90 -12.16 -15.41
CA THR A 78 -0.23 -10.95 -15.92
C THR A 78 -0.77 -9.67 -15.28
N GLY A 79 -2.09 -9.55 -15.17
CA GLY A 79 -2.72 -8.36 -14.58
C GLY A 79 -2.42 -8.22 -13.08
N SER A 80 -2.28 -9.33 -12.37
CA SER A 80 -1.93 -9.36 -10.94
C SER A 80 -0.52 -8.81 -10.72
N ILE A 81 0.44 -9.26 -11.52
CA ILE A 81 1.84 -8.81 -11.46
C ILE A 81 1.93 -7.32 -11.81
N GLU A 82 1.27 -6.88 -12.88
CA GLU A 82 1.27 -5.47 -13.29
C GLU A 82 0.66 -4.57 -12.22
N ALA A 83 -0.48 -4.96 -11.65
CA ALA A 83 -1.14 -4.19 -10.59
C ALA A 83 -0.29 -4.13 -9.31
N ALA A 84 0.32 -5.25 -8.91
CA ALA A 84 1.22 -5.33 -7.77
C ALA A 84 2.47 -4.44 -7.97
N ALA A 85 3.11 -4.51 -9.14
CA ALA A 85 4.26 -3.69 -9.48
C ALA A 85 3.91 -2.19 -9.46
N LYS A 86 2.79 -1.80 -10.07
CA LYS A 86 2.31 -0.41 -10.06
C LYS A 86 2.02 0.07 -8.65
N LYS A 87 1.39 -0.77 -7.81
CA LYS A 87 1.11 -0.42 -6.41
C LYS A 87 2.41 -0.23 -5.63
N ALA A 88 3.37 -1.13 -5.80
CA ALA A 88 4.68 -1.01 -5.18
C ALA A 88 5.41 0.27 -5.60
N GLN A 89 5.41 0.62 -6.88
CA GLN A 89 6.04 1.86 -7.37
C GLN A 89 5.46 3.12 -6.71
N ILE A 90 4.13 3.20 -6.59
CA ILE A 90 3.46 4.33 -5.90
C ILE A 90 3.92 4.40 -4.44
N LEU A 91 3.91 3.27 -3.75
CA LEU A 91 4.28 3.19 -2.32
C LEU A 91 5.74 3.56 -2.07
N VAL A 92 6.66 3.08 -2.92
CA VAL A 92 8.08 3.45 -2.87
C VAL A 92 8.27 4.94 -3.15
N SER A 93 7.45 5.54 -4.03
CA SER A 93 7.52 6.97 -4.31
C SER A 93 7.07 7.81 -3.10
N GLU A 94 5.97 7.41 -2.44
CA GLU A 94 5.49 8.05 -1.21
C GLU A 94 6.54 7.95 -0.08
N LEU A 95 7.12 6.76 0.10
CA LEU A 95 8.22 6.51 1.04
C LEU A 95 9.43 7.42 0.78
N THR A 96 9.86 7.48 -0.49
CA THR A 96 11.00 8.31 -0.92
C THR A 96 10.75 9.77 -0.60
N SER A 97 9.54 10.26 -0.87
CA SER A 97 9.14 11.64 -0.54
C SER A 97 9.23 11.90 0.96
N ALA A 98 8.68 11.00 1.79
CA ALA A 98 8.70 11.15 3.25
C ALA A 98 10.12 11.21 3.81
N TYR A 99 11.00 10.28 3.44
CA TYR A 99 12.39 10.33 3.90
C TYR A 99 13.18 11.49 3.32
N THR A 100 12.91 11.88 2.07
CA THR A 100 13.55 13.07 1.48
C THR A 100 13.23 14.31 2.32
N ASN A 101 11.97 14.50 2.72
CA ASN A 101 11.59 15.57 3.63
C ASN A 101 12.29 15.45 5.00
N ALA A 102 12.35 14.24 5.57
CA ALA A 102 13.02 14.00 6.85
C ALA A 102 14.52 14.37 6.80
N ILE A 103 15.20 14.00 5.71
CA ILE A 103 16.62 14.28 5.48
C ILE A 103 16.85 15.78 5.29
N TYR A 104 16.03 16.45 4.48
CA TYR A 104 16.18 17.90 4.25
C TYR A 104 15.85 18.75 5.48
N ASN A 105 14.90 18.32 6.30
CA ASN A 105 14.48 19.04 7.51
C ASN A 105 15.22 18.58 8.78
N ALA A 106 16.23 17.72 8.64
CA ALA A 106 17.02 17.23 9.76
C ALA A 106 17.69 18.39 10.51
N LYS A 107 17.66 18.32 11.85
CA LYS A 107 18.21 19.38 12.73
C LYS A 107 19.73 19.28 12.85
N SER A 108 20.29 18.14 12.51
CA SER A 108 21.72 17.87 12.52
C SER A 108 22.14 16.98 11.34
N PRO A 109 23.42 17.02 10.92
CA PRO A 109 23.96 16.09 9.94
C PRO A 109 23.81 14.61 10.37
N GLU A 110 23.90 14.33 11.67
CA GLU A 110 23.75 13.00 12.25
C GLU A 110 22.32 12.47 12.02
N ASP A 111 21.31 13.28 12.32
CA ASP A 111 19.90 12.94 12.07
C ASP A 111 19.63 12.71 10.58
N GLY A 112 20.22 13.55 9.71
CA GLY A 112 20.10 13.39 8.26
C GLY A 112 20.72 12.09 7.77
N ARG A 113 21.90 11.72 8.30
CA ARG A 113 22.59 10.47 7.98
C ARG A 113 21.81 9.25 8.48
N GLU A 114 21.24 9.33 9.69
CA GLU A 114 20.40 8.26 10.23
C GLU A 114 19.16 8.04 9.35
N ASN A 115 18.44 9.11 9.01
CA ASN A 115 17.28 9.03 8.12
C ASN A 115 17.63 8.46 6.74
N PHE A 116 18.82 8.78 6.20
CA PHE A 116 19.29 8.20 4.96
C PHE A 116 19.55 6.69 5.06
N VAL A 117 20.19 6.22 6.13
CA VAL A 117 20.42 4.77 6.35
C VAL A 117 19.10 4.03 6.52
N ARG A 118 18.15 4.62 7.28
CA ARG A 118 16.80 4.07 7.45
C ARG A 118 16.08 3.98 6.11
N PHE A 119 16.11 5.05 5.30
CA PHE A 119 15.56 5.04 3.94
C PHE A 119 16.13 3.89 3.09
N GLN A 120 17.46 3.75 3.03
CA GLN A 120 18.10 2.71 2.24
C GLN A 120 17.66 1.31 2.67
N THR A 121 17.63 1.07 3.98
CA THR A 121 17.23 -0.22 4.57
C THR A 121 15.77 -0.56 4.26
N THR A 122 14.87 0.41 4.45
CA THR A 122 13.43 0.24 4.20
C THR A 122 13.13 -0.01 2.72
N VAL A 123 13.76 0.77 1.82
CA VAL A 123 13.62 0.55 0.37
C VAL A 123 14.15 -0.81 -0.05
N GLN A 124 15.32 -1.20 0.46
CA GLN A 124 15.91 -2.50 0.14
C GLN A 124 14.98 -3.66 0.53
N ALA A 125 14.40 -3.62 1.73
CA ALA A 125 13.47 -4.65 2.19
C ALA A 125 12.22 -4.77 1.28
N ILE A 126 11.72 -3.64 0.76
CA ILE A 126 10.58 -3.62 -0.17
C ILE A 126 10.99 -4.17 -1.54
N VAL A 127 12.14 -3.75 -2.07
CA VAL A 127 12.66 -4.19 -3.37
C VAL A 127 12.94 -5.70 -3.36
N GLU A 128 13.57 -6.22 -2.30
CA GLU A 128 13.83 -7.65 -2.15
C GLU A 128 12.53 -8.46 -2.17
N PHE A 129 11.51 -7.99 -1.47
CA PHE A 129 10.19 -8.61 -1.50
C PHE A 129 9.58 -8.64 -2.91
N ILE A 130 9.59 -7.50 -3.62
CA ILE A 130 9.02 -7.41 -4.97
C ILE A 130 9.78 -8.32 -5.95
N LYS A 131 11.12 -8.34 -5.86
CA LYS A 131 11.97 -9.17 -6.71
C LYS A 131 11.71 -10.66 -6.55
N ASN A 132 11.35 -11.11 -5.35
CA ASN A 132 11.05 -12.51 -5.10
C ASN A 132 9.78 -12.97 -5.85
N GLY A 133 8.91 -12.05 -6.29
CA GLY A 133 7.78 -12.34 -7.18
C GLY A 133 6.70 -13.25 -6.59
N GLN A 134 6.86 -13.70 -5.35
CA GLN A 134 5.93 -14.54 -4.61
C GLN A 134 4.78 -13.68 -4.07
N PHE A 135 3.97 -13.15 -4.99
CA PHE A 135 2.75 -12.40 -4.66
C PHE A 135 1.54 -13.31 -4.49
N LEU A 136 1.61 -14.53 -5.01
CA LEU A 136 0.55 -15.53 -5.01
C LEU A 136 1.18 -16.86 -4.56
N ALA A 137 0.58 -17.49 -3.55
CA ALA A 137 0.94 -18.83 -3.09
C ALA A 137 0.20 -19.91 -3.90
#